data_AF-A0A3D0DG12-F1
#
_entry.id   AF-A0A3D0DG12-F1
#
_cell.length_a   1.000
_cell.length_b   1.000
_cell.length_c   1.000
_cell.angle_alpha   90.00
_cell.angle_beta   90.00
_cell.angle_gamma   90.00
#
_symmetry.space_group_name_H-M   'P 1'
#
loop_
_entity.id
_entity.type
_entity.pdbx_description
1 polymer ?
#
loop_
_entity_poly.entity_id
_entity_poly.type
_entity_poly.pdbx_seq_one_letter_code
_entity_poly.pdbx_strand_id
1 'polypeptide(L)' 'AATISYGLFINAIIDFVIVAFVIFMIIRQMNKLKRQPVEAPTAPTTKECPYCLYAIPINAKRCPFCTSEVKAG' A
#
# COMPACT_ATOMS: atom_id res chain seq x y z
N ALA A 1 -37.54 -27.76 -29.07
CA ALA A 1 -37.80 -27.62 -27.62
C ALA A 1 -36.83 -26.58 -27.07
N ALA A 2 -37.31 -25.43 -26.59
CA ALA A 2 -36.48 -24.51 -25.84
C ALA A 2 -36.25 -25.13 -24.46
N THR A 3 -35.23 -25.96 -24.33
CA THR A 3 -34.72 -26.38 -23.03
C THR A 3 -34.19 -25.12 -22.38
N ILE A 4 -35.02 -24.46 -21.58
CA ILE A 4 -34.52 -23.46 -20.65
C ILE A 4 -33.59 -24.25 -19.75
N SER A 5 -32.30 -24.17 -20.02
CA SER A 5 -31.24 -24.85 -19.29
C SER A 5 -31.11 -24.17 -17.93
N TYR A 6 -32.13 -24.34 -17.08
CA TYR A 6 -32.14 -23.83 -15.71
C TYR A 6 -30.89 -24.25 -14.97
N GLY A 7 -30.38 -25.46 -15.25
CA GLY A 7 -29.08 -25.91 -14.76
C GLY A 7 -27.94 -24.97 -15.12
N LEU A 8 -27.87 -24.46 -16.36
CA LEU A 8 -26.79 -23.56 -16.79
C LEU A 8 -26.92 -22.17 -16.14
N PHE A 9 -28.14 -21.64 -16.06
CA PHE A 9 -28.39 -20.34 -15.41
C PHE A 9 -28.10 -20.40 -13.89
N ILE A 10 -28.53 -21.46 -13.23
CA ILE A 10 -28.29 -21.68 -11.79
C ILE A 10 -26.80 -21.91 -11.54
N ASN A 11 -26.10 -22.70 -12.37
CA ASN A 11 -24.66 -22.87 -12.26
C ASN A 11 -23.93 -21.54 -12.40
N ALA A 12 -24.28 -20.71 -13.39
CA ALA A 12 -23.67 -19.39 -13.57
C ALA A 12 -23.89 -18.47 -12.34
N ILE A 13 -25.06 -18.52 -11.70
CA ILE A 13 -25.33 -17.78 -10.47
C ILE A 13 -24.47 -18.31 -9.32
N ILE A 14 -24.39 -19.62 -9.15
CA ILE A 14 -23.60 -20.27 -8.10
C ILE A 14 -22.12 -19.91 -8.27
N ASP A 15 -21.58 -20.04 -9.49
CA ASP A 15 -20.19 -19.70 -9.80
C ASP A 15 -19.90 -18.23 -9.52
N PHE A 16 -20.78 -17.32 -9.93
CA PHE A 16 -20.64 -15.89 -9.65
C PHE A 16 -20.59 -15.60 -8.14
N VAL A 17 -21.49 -16.20 -7.36
CA VAL A 17 -21.54 -16.03 -5.90
C VAL A 17 -20.29 -16.59 -5.23
N ILE A 18 -19.81 -17.77 -5.64
CA ILE A 18 -18.60 -18.40 -5.10
C ILE A 18 -17.38 -17.52 -5.38
N VAL A 19 -17.19 -17.09 -6.63
CA VAL A 19 -16.05 -16.25 -7.03
C VAL A 19 -16.09 -14.91 -6.28
N ALA A 20 -17.25 -14.27 -6.18
CA ALA A 20 -17.41 -13.03 -5.41
C ALA A 20 -17.05 -13.21 -3.93
N PHE A 21 -17.50 -14.31 -3.31
CA PHE A 21 -17.19 -14.64 -1.92
C PHE A 21 -15.69 -14.88 -1.70
N VAL A 22 -15.04 -15.63 -2.60
CA VAL A 22 -13.60 -15.90 -2.56
C VAL A 22 -12.79 -14.60 -2.70
N ILE A 23 -13.09 -13.78 -3.71
CA ILE A 23 -12.42 -12.49 -3.92
C ILE A 23 -12.61 -11.57 -2.69
N PHE A 24 -13.82 -11.49 -2.15
CA PHE A 24 -14.08 -10.72 -0.94
C PHE A 24 -13.25 -11.20 0.25
N MET A 25 -13.13 -12.51 0.44
CA MET A 25 -12.33 -13.08 1.52
C MET A 25 -10.84 -12.77 1.34
N ILE A 26 -10.32 -12.86 0.10
CA ILE A 26 -8.94 -12.51 -0.24
C ILE A 26 -8.67 -11.04 0.02
N ILE A 27 -9.52 -10.13 -0.48
CA ILE A 27 -9.37 -8.68 -0.26
C ILE A 27 -9.43 -8.36 1.24
N ARG A 28 -10.35 -8.96 1.99
CA ARG A 28 -10.45 -8.78 3.44
C ARG A 28 -9.20 -9.27 4.16
N GLN A 29 -8.66 -10.42 3.77
CA GLN A 29 -7.43 -10.96 4.36
C GLN A 29 -6.21 -10.12 3.99
N MET A 30 -6.10 -9.67 2.73
CA MET A 30 -5.04 -8.76 2.30
C MET A 30 -5.14 -7.41 3.00
N ASN A 31 -6.33 -6.86 3.20
CA ASN A 31 -6.53 -5.60 3.92
C ASN A 31 -6.27 -5.77 5.44
N LYS A 32 -6.54 -6.96 5.99
CA LYS A 32 -6.19 -7.32 7.38
C LYS A 32 -4.68 -7.53 7.56
N LEU A 33 -3.99 -8.05 6.55
CA LEU A 33 -2.54 -8.26 6.57
C LEU A 33 -1.76 -6.97 6.23
N LYS A 34 -2.32 -6.10 5.38
CA LYS A 34 -1.89 -4.70 5.22
C LYS A 34 -2.32 -3.79 6.38
N ARG A 35 -3.05 -4.35 7.34
CA ARG A 35 -3.20 -3.85 8.72
C ARG A 35 -2.14 -4.43 9.66
N GLN A 36 -1.02 -4.94 9.14
CA GLN A 36 0.25 -4.57 9.75
C GLN A 36 0.27 -3.05 9.77
N PRO A 37 0.62 -2.45 10.92
CA PRO A 37 0.29 -1.07 11.23
C PRO A 37 0.64 -0.22 10.02
N VAL A 38 -0.24 0.71 9.68
CA VAL A 38 0.17 2.01 9.14
C VAL A 38 1.64 2.17 9.47
N GLU A 39 2.49 2.12 8.43
CA GLU A 39 3.86 2.61 8.51
C GLU A 39 3.77 3.81 9.42
N ALA A 40 4.17 3.67 10.70
CA ALA A 40 3.99 4.71 11.68
C ALA A 40 4.67 5.89 11.03
N PRO A 41 3.91 6.92 10.57
CA PRO A 41 4.22 7.71 9.38
C PRO A 41 5.68 8.02 9.49
N THR A 42 6.50 7.31 8.69
CA THR A 42 7.94 7.17 8.97
C THR A 42 8.42 8.56 9.28
N ALA A 43 8.72 8.82 10.56
CA ALA A 43 8.99 10.16 11.04
C ALA A 43 9.97 10.77 10.04
N PRO A 44 9.64 11.92 9.43
CA PRO A 44 10.14 12.33 8.12
C PRO A 44 11.64 12.06 8.03
N THR A 45 12.02 10.97 7.35
CA THR A 45 13.40 10.45 7.34
C THR A 45 14.37 11.42 6.65
N THR A 46 13.83 12.50 6.11
CA THR A 46 14.51 13.60 5.46
C THR A 46 14.20 14.92 6.17
N LYS A 47 15.24 15.72 6.38
CA LYS A 47 15.19 17.12 6.80
C LYS A 47 15.69 17.98 5.65
N GLU A 48 15.24 19.23 5.57
CA GLU A 48 15.75 20.18 4.59
C GLU A 48 17.07 20.77 5.08
N CYS A 49 18.07 20.84 4.21
CA CYS A 49 19.32 21.53 4.52
C CYS A 49 19.07 23.04 4.59
N PRO A 50 19.43 23.76 5.69
CA PRO A 50 19.19 25.20 5.82
C PRO A 50 20.00 26.07 4.85
N TYR A 51 21.01 25.50 4.18
CA TYR A 51 21.89 26.24 3.26
C TYR A 51 21.49 26.08 1.80
N CYS A 52 21.10 24.87 1.39
CA CYS A 52 20.82 24.55 -0.01
C CYS A 52 19.42 24.01 -0.27
N LEU A 53 18.58 23.90 0.76
CA LEU A 53 17.19 23.39 0.69
C LEU A 53 17.06 21.97 0.14
N TYR A 54 18.18 21.25 -0.02
CA TYR A 54 18.17 19.87 -0.47
C TYR A 54 17.69 18.93 0.65
N ALA A 55 16.88 17.94 0.28
CA ALA A 55 16.38 16.91 1.16
C ALA A 55 17.52 15.95 1.59
N ILE A 56 17.93 16.01 2.85
CA ILE A 56 19.01 15.21 3.43
C ILE A 56 18.48 14.30 4.55
N PRO A 57 19.09 13.13 4.79
CA PRO A 57 18.63 12.26 5.86
C PRO A 57 18.81 12.92 7.24
N ILE A 58 17.92 12.62 8.20
CA ILE A 58 17.93 13.23 9.56
C ILE A 58 19.32 13.11 10.21
N ASN A 59 19.97 11.96 10.06
CA ASN A 59 21.26 11.64 10.66
C ASN A 59 22.48 12.20 9.89
N ALA A 60 22.28 12.91 8.77
CA ALA A 60 23.38 13.53 8.05
C ALA A 60 24.03 14.62 8.92
N LYS A 61 25.36 14.52 9.06
CA LYS A 61 26.24 15.56 9.64
C LYS A 61 26.82 16.50 8.59
N ARG A 62 26.83 16.08 7.32
CA ARG A 62 27.33 16.83 6.16
C ARG A 62 26.38 16.67 4.99
N CYS A 63 26.00 17.77 4.35
CA CYS A 63 25.13 17.73 3.17
C CYS A 63 25.93 17.26 1.92
N PRO A 64 25.42 16.30 1.11
CA PRO A 64 26.11 15.84 -0.09
C PRO A 64 26.11 16.86 -1.24
N PHE A 65 25.15 17.81 -1.25
CA PHE A 65 24.99 18.77 -2.34
C PHE A 65 25.88 20.01 -2.15
N CYS A 66 25.83 20.66 -0.98
CA CYS A 66 26.61 21.87 -0.69
C CYS A 66 27.88 21.61 0.15
N THR A 67 28.12 20.37 0.59
CA THR A 67 29.24 19.97 1.46
C THR A 67 29.31 20.68 2.82
N SER A 68 28.31 21.47 3.19
CA SER A 68 28.25 22.19 4.47
C SER A 68 27.88 21.27 5.63
N GLU A 69 28.34 21.64 6.82
CA GLU A 69 28.06 20.96 8.07
C GLU A 69 26.62 21.25 8.49
N VAL A 70 25.85 20.21 8.79
CA VAL A 70 24.44 20.32 9.19
C VAL A 70 24.25 19.59 10.50
N LYS A 71 23.56 20.22 11.46
CA LYS A 71 23.32 19.62 12.78
C LYS A 71 22.41 18.38 12.62
N ALA A 72 22.88 17.20 13.02
CA ALA A 72 22.04 16.02 13.20
C ALA A 72 21.07 16.30 14.34
N GLY A 73 19.77 16.12 14.09
CA GLY A 73 18.68 16.35 15.05
C GLY A 73 18.04 15.03 15.41
#